data_AF-B5AH73-F1
#
_entry.id   AF-B5AH73-F1
#
_cell.length_a   1.000
_cell.length_b   1.000
_cell.length_c   1.000
_cell.angle_alpha   90.00
_cell.angle_beta   90.00
_cell.angle_gamma   90.00
#
_symmetry.space_group_name_H-M   'P 1'
#
loop_
_entity.id
_entity.type
_entity.pdbx_description
1 polymer ?
#
loop_
_entity_poly.entity_id
_entity_poly.type
_entity_poly.pdbx_seq_one_letter_code
_entity_poly.pdbx_strand_id
1 'polypeptide(L)' 'ADCAVLIIDSTTGGFEAGISKDGQTREHALLAFTLGVR' A
#
# COMPACT_ATOMS: atom_id res chain seq x y z
N ALA A 1 3.60 -2.23 -16.08
CA ALA A 1 4.60 -2.30 -15.00
C ALA A 1 4.65 -3.75 -14.57
N ASP A 2 5.83 -4.35 -14.54
CA ASP A 2 5.97 -5.79 -14.27
C ASP A 2 6.17 -6.08 -12.78
N CYS A 3 6.55 -5.07 -11.99
CA CYS A 3 6.74 -5.14 -10.54
C CYS A 3 6.29 -3.83 -9.88
N ALA A 4 5.82 -3.89 -8.63
CA ALA A 4 5.48 -2.75 -7.79
C ALA A 4 6.28 -2.82 -6.49
N VAL A 5 6.80 -1.69 -6.05
CA VAL A 5 7.50 -1.57 -4.77
C VAL A 5 6.61 -0.76 -3.84
N LEU A 6 6.19 -1.38 -2.74
CA LEU A 6 5.39 -0.74 -1.71
C LEU A 6 6.27 -0.52 -0.48
N ILE A 7 6.34 0.73 -0.01
CA ILE A 7 7.09 1.11 1.20
C ILE A 7 6.09 1.30 2.33
N ILE A 8 6.36 0.66 3.46
CA ILE A 8 5.48 0.66 4.63
C ILE A 8 6.18 1.39 5.78
N ASP A 9 5.48 2.31 6.44
CA ASP A 9 5.93 2.90 7.69
C ASP A 9 5.89 1.86 8.82
N SER A 10 7.01 1.68 9.52
CA SER A 10 7.14 0.73 10.63
C SER A 10 6.88 1.35 12.00
N THR A 11 6.63 2.65 12.07
CA THR A 11 6.33 3.33 13.33
C THR A 11 4.94 2.97 13.85
N THR A 12 4.79 2.91 15.17
CA THR A 12 3.50 2.68 15.82
C THR A 12 2.56 3.84 15.51
N GLY A 13 1.40 3.56 14.93
CA GLY A 13 0.44 4.54 14.44
C GLY A 13 0.62 4.87 12.96
N GLY A 14 1.85 4.87 12.43
CA GLY A 14 2.14 5.07 11.01
C GLY A 14 1.70 3.89 10.15
N PHE A 15 1.97 2.67 10.63
CA PHE A 15 1.48 1.44 9.99
C PHE A 15 -0.06 1.41 9.97
N GLU A 16 -0.70 1.64 11.11
CA GLU A 16 -2.15 1.59 11.28
C GLU A 16 -2.86 2.68 10.47
N ALA A 17 -2.30 3.90 10.41
CA ALA A 17 -2.83 4.97 9.57
C ALA A 17 -2.70 4.63 8.07
N GLY A 18 -1.55 4.07 7.66
CA GLY A 18 -1.29 3.69 6.28
C GLY A 18 -2.17 2.55 5.75
N ILE A 19 -2.55 1.60 6.61
CA ILE A 19 -3.43 0.46 6.26
C ILE A 19 -4.91 0.71 6.55
N SER A 20 -5.25 1.88 7.12
CA SER A 20 -6.64 2.26 7.42
C SER A 20 -7.50 2.33 6.14
N LYS A 21 -8.82 2.49 6.30
CA LYS A 21 -9.75 2.56 5.15
C LYS A 21 -9.40 3.69 4.18
N ASP A 22 -8.93 4.81 4.73
CA ASP A 22 -8.49 6.01 4.00
C ASP A 22 -6.95 6.07 3.88
N GLY A 23 -6.28 4.95 4.19
CA GLY A 23 -4.83 4.83 4.22
C GLY A 23 -4.24 4.67 2.83
N GLN A 24 -3.23 5.49 2.52
CA GLN A 24 -2.58 5.51 1.21
C GLN A 24 -1.90 4.19 0.84
N THR A 25 -1.28 3.51 1.81
CA THR A 25 -0.60 2.24 1.55
C THR A 25 -1.57 1.15 1.08
N ARG A 26 -2.79 1.15 1.63
CA ARG A 26 -3.87 0.25 1.20
C ARG A 26 -4.34 0.56 -0.22
N GLU A 27 -4.51 1.84 -0.56
CA GLU A 27 -4.90 2.26 -1.91
C GLU A 27 -3.84 1.89 -2.96
N HIS A 28 -2.56 2.16 -2.67
CA HIS A 28 -1.47 1.83 -3.58
C HIS A 28 -1.31 0.31 -3.79
N ALA A 29 -1.52 -0.50 -2.74
CA ALA A 29 -1.55 -1.95 -2.86
C ALA A 29 -2.70 -2.43 -3.76
N LEU A 30 -3.90 -1.84 -3.60
CA LEU A 30 -5.06 -2.17 -4.44
C LEU A 30 -4.83 -1.77 -5.90
N LEU A 31 -4.25 -0.59 -6.14
CA LEU A 31 -3.93 -0.12 -7.48
C LEU A 31 -2.92 -1.06 -8.16
N ALA A 32 -1.85 -1.46 -7.47
CA ALA A 32 -0.87 -2.42 -7.99
C ALA A 32 -1.55 -3.75 -8.38
N PHE A 33 -2.47 -4.26 -7.55
CA PHE A 33 -3.25 -5.46 -7.86
C PHE A 33 -4.14 -5.27 -9.09
N THR A 34 -4.87 -4.15 -9.20
CA THR A 34 -5.73 -3.87 -10.36
C THR A 34 -4.96 -3.66 -11.67
N LEU A 35 -3.72 -3.18 -11.59
CA LEU A 35 -2.83 -3.00 -12.73
C LEU A 35 -2.19 -4.32 -13.20
N GLY A 36 -2.49 -5.45 -12.54
CA GLY A 36 -2.02 -6.77 -12.93
C GLY A 36 -0.58 -7.05 -12.53
N VAL A 37 -0.03 -6.29 -11.58
CA VAL A 37 1.25 -6.62 -10.95
C VAL A 37 1.02 -7.86 -10.08
N ARG A 38 1.67 -8.96 -10.44
CA ARG A 38 1.62 -10.24 -9.71
C ARG A 38 2.85 -10.42 -8.86
#